data_AF-A0A838KWR7-F1
#
_entry.id   AF-A0A838KWR7-F1
#
_cell.length_a   1.000
_cell.length_b   1.000
_cell.length_c   1.000
_cell.angle_alpha   90.00
_cell.angle_beta   90.00
_cell.angle_gamma   90.00
#
_symmetry.space_group_name_H-M   'P 1'
#
loop_
_entity.id
_entity.type
_entity.pdbx_description
1 polymer ?
#
loop_
_entity_poly.entity_id
_entity_poly.type
_entity_poly.pdbx_seq_one_letter_code
_entity_poly.pdbx_strand_id
1 'polypeptide(L)'
;MQGDQDTARSQLEESVALWREVGDKQRLAQALRFLSGSFESRGDYAAARPLAEESVDLFREGEDTFGLGITLSRLGITALAQGDHAATMVALEEGVKICREIDDDWALALALRNLGIGAFREGDHKEAVARLAESLTVLQETVNPLYMQNLELLAAAVSMQGNHRRATLLFGAAEALREADGAFMLPLYRAEYDHGVAAARAGLTEATFDAVWSPGSAMTPEEAVEYALGTEESAGLPSKDTALLSAREVEVLVLVAEGMTDPQVAERLYLSPCTVGQHLRSIYRKLGVPSRAAAAREALQRGPI
;
A
#
# COMPACT_ATOMS: atom_id res chain seq x y z
N MET A 1 5.51 -25.67 -3.05
CA MET A 1 6.21 -24.37 -3.22
C MET A 1 7.71 -24.45 -2.94
N GLN A 2 8.20 -25.20 -1.95
CA GLN A 2 9.64 -25.22 -1.59
C GLN A 2 10.57 -25.74 -2.72
N GLY A 3 10.19 -26.82 -3.43
CA GLY A 3 10.97 -27.34 -4.57
C GLY A 3 10.98 -26.43 -5.80
N ASP A 4 9.97 -25.58 -5.97
CA ASP A 4 9.92 -24.59 -7.05
C ASP A 4 10.87 -23.41 -6.75
N GLN A 5 10.93 -23.00 -5.47
CA GLN A 5 11.84 -21.95 -5.05
C GLN A 5 13.32 -22.36 -5.05
N ASP A 6 13.66 -23.61 -4.74
CA ASP A 6 15.04 -24.10 -4.86
C ASP A 6 15.49 -24.15 -6.33
N THR A 7 14.58 -24.52 -7.23
CA THR A 7 14.82 -24.51 -8.67
C THR A 7 15.01 -23.09 -9.18
N ALA A 8 14.14 -22.16 -8.79
CA ALA A 8 14.25 -20.75 -9.16
C ALA A 8 15.58 -20.12 -8.70
N ARG A 9 16.03 -20.44 -7.47
CA ARG A 9 17.33 -19.97 -6.98
C ARG A 9 18.49 -20.52 -7.82
N SER A 10 18.50 -21.83 -8.10
CA SER A 10 19.56 -22.44 -8.92
C SER A 10 19.62 -21.80 -10.31
N GLN A 11 18.47 -21.48 -10.92
CA GLN A 11 18.40 -20.79 -12.21
C GLN A 11 18.92 -19.35 -12.13
N LEU A 12 18.64 -18.64 -11.03
CA LEU A 12 19.17 -17.29 -10.80
C LEU A 12 20.69 -17.30 -10.59
N GLU A 13 21.23 -18.28 -9.86
CA GLU A 13 22.68 -18.47 -9.68
C GLU A 13 23.37 -18.76 -11.02
N GLU A 14 22.81 -19.64 -11.85
CA GLU A 14 23.30 -19.92 -13.19
C GLU A 14 23.24 -18.68 -14.09
N SER A 15 22.14 -17.93 -14.04
CA SER A 15 22.00 -16.69 -14.79
C SER A 15 23.03 -15.64 -14.37
N VAL A 16 23.33 -15.50 -13.07
CA VAL A 16 24.37 -14.60 -12.57
C VAL A 16 25.74 -15.02 -13.10
N ALA A 17 26.06 -16.32 -13.07
CA ALA A 17 27.31 -16.84 -13.61
C ALA A 17 27.46 -16.55 -15.11
N LEU A 18 26.40 -16.79 -15.89
CA LEU A 18 26.38 -16.53 -17.33
C LEU A 18 26.57 -15.04 -17.65
N TRP A 19 25.83 -14.14 -17.02
CA TRP A 19 25.95 -12.71 -17.31
C TRP A 19 27.30 -12.14 -16.88
N ARG A 20 27.91 -12.70 -15.83
CA ARG A 20 29.27 -12.37 -15.42
C ARG A 20 30.31 -12.86 -16.44
N GLU A 21 30.14 -14.04 -17.02
CA GLU A 21 31.02 -14.56 -18.09
C GLU A 21 30.91 -13.74 -19.38
N VAL A 22 29.69 -13.37 -19.77
CA VAL A 22 29.42 -12.57 -20.97
C VAL A 22 29.83 -11.10 -20.78
N GLY A 23 29.95 -10.63 -19.53
CA GLY A 23 30.28 -9.24 -19.21
C GLY A 23 29.11 -8.26 -19.39
N ASP A 24 27.87 -8.76 -19.40
CA ASP A 24 26.67 -7.94 -19.52
C ASP A 24 26.27 -7.38 -18.15
N LYS A 25 26.75 -6.17 -17.85
CA LYS A 25 26.53 -5.52 -16.55
C LYS A 25 25.05 -5.30 -16.22
N GLN A 26 24.23 -4.90 -17.19
CA GLN A 26 22.83 -4.60 -16.94
C GLN A 26 22.04 -5.87 -16.60
N ARG A 27 22.25 -6.95 -17.37
CA ARG A 27 21.59 -8.22 -17.08
C ARG A 27 22.13 -8.87 -15.81
N LEU A 28 23.42 -8.71 -15.52
CA LEU A 28 24.01 -9.14 -14.25
C LEU A 28 23.36 -8.42 -13.07
N ALA A 29 23.22 -7.09 -13.13
CA ALA A 29 22.57 -6.30 -12.08
C ALA A 29 21.13 -6.78 -11.82
N GLN A 30 20.34 -7.02 -12.87
CA GLN A 30 18.98 -7.54 -12.75
C GLN A 30 18.95 -8.94 -12.13
N ALA A 31 19.81 -9.85 -12.58
CA ALA A 31 19.89 -11.21 -12.05
C ALA A 31 20.29 -11.22 -10.56
N LEU A 32 21.25 -10.39 -10.17
CA LEU A 32 21.67 -10.20 -8.77
C LEU A 32 20.52 -9.67 -7.89
N ARG A 33 19.76 -8.68 -8.39
CA ARG A 33 18.58 -8.15 -7.68
C ARG A 33 17.54 -9.24 -7.41
N PHE A 34 17.25 -10.07 -8.41
CA PHE A 34 16.30 -11.19 -8.24
C PHE A 34 16.85 -12.28 -7.30
N LEU A 35 18.15 -12.60 -7.39
CA LEU A 35 18.79 -13.55 -6.50
C LEU A 35 18.78 -13.06 -5.04
N SER A 36 19.10 -11.79 -4.80
CA SER A 36 18.95 -11.14 -3.48
C SER A 36 17.54 -11.33 -2.93
N GLY A 37 16.52 -11.01 -3.74
CA GLY A 37 15.12 -11.17 -3.35
C GLY A 37 14.72 -12.60 -3.01
N SER A 38 15.35 -13.60 -3.65
CA SER A 38 15.13 -15.01 -3.31
C SER A 38 15.66 -15.36 -1.91
N PHE A 39 16.83 -14.83 -1.52
CA PHE A 39 17.39 -14.99 -0.18
C PHE A 39 16.58 -14.23 0.87
N GLU A 40 16.18 -12.98 0.58
CA GLU A 40 15.30 -12.18 1.44
C GLU A 40 13.99 -12.89 1.76
N SER A 41 13.37 -13.55 0.77
CA SER A 41 12.11 -14.29 0.96
C SER A 41 12.22 -15.46 1.95
N ARG A 42 13.44 -15.94 2.21
CA ARG A 42 13.77 -16.99 3.18
C ARG A 42 14.34 -16.44 4.49
N GLY A 43 14.45 -15.12 4.62
CA GLY A 43 15.06 -14.46 5.77
C GLY A 43 16.60 -14.52 5.80
N ASP A 44 17.25 -14.96 4.73
CA ASP A 44 18.71 -15.00 4.64
C ASP A 44 19.27 -13.65 4.16
N TYR A 45 19.09 -12.64 5.00
CA TYR A 45 19.53 -11.28 4.71
C TYR A 45 21.06 -11.14 4.62
N ALA A 46 21.80 -12.06 5.28
CA ALA A 46 23.25 -12.10 5.21
C ALA A 46 23.75 -12.49 3.80
N ALA A 47 23.10 -13.47 3.16
CA ALA A 47 23.39 -13.81 1.77
C ALA A 47 22.83 -12.78 0.77
N ALA A 48 21.70 -12.16 1.08
CA ALA A 48 21.06 -11.16 0.21
C ALA A 48 21.89 -9.87 0.06
N ARG A 49 22.42 -9.34 1.16
CA ARG A 49 23.09 -8.02 1.19
C ARG A 49 24.18 -7.84 0.13
N PRO A 50 25.21 -8.69 0.03
CA PRO A 50 26.28 -8.49 -0.94
C PRO A 50 25.77 -8.54 -2.40
N LEU A 51 24.71 -9.30 -2.67
CA LEU A 51 24.10 -9.37 -4.00
C LEU A 51 23.35 -8.08 -4.34
N ALA A 52 22.62 -7.52 -3.37
CA ALA A 52 21.96 -6.23 -3.53
C ALA A 52 22.97 -5.08 -3.69
N GLU A 53 24.06 -5.09 -2.92
CA GLU A 53 25.15 -4.10 -3.02
C GLU A 53 25.83 -4.16 -4.40
N GLU A 54 26.22 -5.35 -4.88
CA GLU A 54 26.81 -5.51 -6.22
C GLU A 54 25.82 -5.08 -7.32
N SER A 55 24.54 -5.39 -7.16
CA SER A 55 23.49 -4.96 -8.09
C SER A 55 23.35 -3.42 -8.13
N VAL A 56 23.35 -2.75 -6.98
CA VAL A 56 23.31 -1.28 -6.89
C VAL A 56 24.51 -0.65 -7.60
N ASP A 57 25.71 -1.15 -7.35
CA ASP A 57 26.93 -0.61 -7.96
C ASP A 57 26.91 -0.76 -9.49
N LEU A 58 26.46 -1.92 -9.99
CA LEU A 58 26.31 -2.12 -11.44
C LEU A 58 25.24 -1.22 -12.05
N PHE A 59 24.12 -0.98 -11.36
CA PHE A 59 23.10 -0.05 -11.84
C PHE A 59 23.58 1.40 -11.83
N ARG A 60 24.41 1.80 -10.84
CA ARG A 60 25.05 3.13 -10.79
C ARG A 60 26.04 3.36 -11.93
N GLU A 61 26.72 2.31 -12.38
CA GLU A 61 27.61 2.38 -13.55
C GLU A 61 26.84 2.50 -14.88
N GLY A 62 25.54 2.18 -14.88
CA GLY A 62 24.67 2.22 -16.05
C GLY A 62 23.73 3.43 -16.08
N GLU A 63 22.78 3.40 -17.03
CA GLU A 63 21.75 4.44 -17.21
C GLU A 63 20.36 3.99 -16.68
N ASP A 64 20.25 2.78 -16.11
CA ASP A 64 18.99 2.18 -15.66
C ASP A 64 18.63 2.64 -14.23
N THR A 65 18.13 3.87 -14.16
CA THR A 65 17.71 4.55 -12.92
C THR A 65 16.51 3.86 -12.25
N PHE A 66 15.60 3.30 -13.03
CA PHE A 66 14.48 2.48 -12.52
C PHE A 66 14.99 1.24 -11.79
N GLY A 67 15.90 0.48 -12.42
CA GLY A 67 16.57 -0.66 -11.81
C GLY A 67 17.30 -0.29 -10.52
N LEU A 68 17.98 0.85 -10.51
CA LEU A 68 18.66 1.38 -9.32
C LEU A 68 17.68 1.65 -8.17
N GLY A 69 16.58 2.38 -8.40
CA GLY A 69 15.60 2.73 -7.36
C GLY A 69 14.96 1.51 -6.69
N ILE A 70 14.58 0.49 -7.46
CA ILE A 70 14.03 -0.76 -6.92
C ILE A 70 15.08 -1.54 -6.14
N THR A 71 16.33 -1.58 -6.62
CA THR A 71 17.41 -2.30 -5.93
C THR A 71 17.76 -1.62 -4.60
N LEU A 72 17.81 -0.29 -4.57
CA LEU A 72 18.00 0.49 -3.35
C LEU A 72 16.87 0.24 -2.32
N SER A 73 15.62 0.11 -2.78
CA SER A 73 14.50 -0.27 -1.92
C SER A 73 14.69 -1.65 -1.27
N ARG A 74 15.27 -2.62 -2.01
CA ARG A 74 15.60 -3.95 -1.49
C ARG A 74 16.80 -3.94 -0.54
N LEU A 75 17.86 -3.22 -0.88
CA LEU A 75 19.02 -3.04 -0.01
C LEU A 75 18.60 -2.43 1.33
N GLY A 76 17.70 -1.44 1.29
CA GLY A 76 17.12 -0.84 2.48
C GLY A 76 16.36 -1.83 3.36
N ILE A 77 15.52 -2.71 2.77
CA ILE A 77 14.84 -3.80 3.50
C ILE A 77 15.86 -4.77 4.12
N THR A 78 16.90 -5.13 3.37
CA THR A 78 17.93 -6.06 3.85
C THR A 78 18.70 -5.46 5.02
N ALA A 79 19.11 -4.20 4.94
CA ALA A 79 19.73 -3.48 6.03
C ALA A 79 18.80 -3.37 7.25
N LEU A 80 17.51 -3.09 7.01
CA LEU A 80 16.49 -2.97 8.05
C LEU A 80 16.29 -4.28 8.82
N ALA A 81 16.28 -5.41 8.11
CA ALA A 81 16.18 -6.73 8.71
C ALA A 81 17.42 -7.13 9.50
N GLN A 82 18.59 -6.56 9.17
CA GLN A 82 19.83 -6.71 9.92
C GLN A 82 19.99 -5.72 11.08
N GLY A 83 19.06 -4.76 11.22
CA GLY A 83 19.14 -3.70 12.24
C GLY A 83 20.16 -2.61 11.92
N ASP A 84 20.66 -2.53 10.68
CA ASP A 84 21.60 -1.51 10.23
C ASP A 84 20.83 -0.25 9.79
N HIS A 85 20.37 0.53 10.77
CA HIS A 85 19.52 1.69 10.53
C HIS A 85 20.20 2.73 9.63
N ALA A 86 21.51 2.97 9.81
CA ALA A 86 22.24 3.94 9.00
C ALA A 86 22.25 3.53 7.52
N ALA A 87 22.53 2.26 7.22
CA ALA A 87 22.48 1.77 5.84
C ALA A 87 21.05 1.77 5.27
N THR A 88 20.03 1.49 6.09
CA THR A 88 18.62 1.62 5.69
C THR A 88 18.30 3.04 5.21
N MET A 89 18.64 4.06 6.01
CA MET A 89 18.34 5.45 5.66
C MET A 89 19.06 5.88 4.39
N VAL A 90 20.36 5.59 4.28
CA VAL A 90 21.14 5.92 3.07
C VAL A 90 20.53 5.30 1.82
N ALA A 91 20.25 3.99 1.83
CA ALA A 91 19.75 3.30 0.66
C ALA A 91 18.34 3.78 0.28
N LEU A 92 17.44 3.92 1.26
CA LEU A 92 16.05 4.26 0.97
C LEU A 92 15.83 5.74 0.63
N GLU A 93 16.57 6.67 1.23
CA GLU A 93 16.51 8.09 0.85
C GLU A 93 17.02 8.34 -0.57
N GLU A 94 18.11 7.67 -0.96
CA GLU A 94 18.60 7.68 -2.34
C GLU A 94 17.56 7.07 -3.29
N GLY A 95 16.96 5.93 -2.92
CA GLY A 95 15.90 5.29 -3.68
C GLY A 95 14.68 6.19 -3.89
N VAL A 96 14.19 6.85 -2.83
CA VAL A 96 13.08 7.82 -2.92
C VAL A 96 13.43 8.97 -3.85
N LYS A 97 14.65 9.52 -3.76
CA LYS A 97 15.08 10.60 -4.63
C LYS A 97 15.05 10.18 -6.10
N ILE A 98 15.61 9.01 -6.42
CA ILE A 98 15.63 8.48 -7.79
C ILE A 98 14.22 8.19 -8.30
N CYS A 99 13.38 7.52 -7.51
CA CYS A 99 12.01 7.20 -7.92
C CYS A 99 11.16 8.45 -8.20
N ARG A 100 11.40 9.56 -7.47
CA ARG A 100 10.78 10.86 -7.77
C ARG A 100 11.31 11.48 -9.06
N GLU A 101 12.61 11.35 -9.35
CA GLU A 101 13.21 11.91 -10.58
C GLU A 101 12.72 11.21 -11.86
N ILE A 102 12.31 9.95 -11.75
CA ILE A 102 11.82 9.14 -12.88
C ILE A 102 10.29 9.03 -12.94
N ASP A 103 9.57 9.72 -12.04
CA ASP A 103 8.11 9.67 -11.91
C ASP A 103 7.55 8.24 -11.81
N ASP A 104 8.21 7.35 -11.06
CA ASP A 104 7.75 5.98 -10.81
C ASP A 104 7.07 5.86 -9.44
N ASP A 105 5.75 6.02 -9.44
CA ASP A 105 4.90 5.99 -8.25
C ASP A 105 4.95 4.66 -7.50
N TRP A 106 5.07 3.54 -8.22
CA TRP A 106 5.10 2.21 -7.61
C TRP A 106 6.39 2.01 -6.80
N ALA A 107 7.54 2.32 -7.39
CA ALA A 107 8.84 2.20 -6.75
C ALA A 107 9.02 3.26 -5.66
N LEU A 108 8.47 4.47 -5.85
CA LEU A 108 8.44 5.51 -4.84
C LEU A 108 7.67 5.08 -3.60
N ALA A 109 6.45 4.55 -3.77
CA ALA A 109 5.64 4.04 -2.67
C ALA A 109 6.34 2.91 -1.91
N LEU A 110 7.00 1.99 -2.62
CA LEU A 110 7.76 0.91 -1.98
C LEU A 110 8.90 1.46 -1.10
N ALA A 111 9.67 2.43 -1.61
CA ALA A 111 10.77 3.05 -0.87
C ALA A 111 10.27 3.84 0.36
N LEU A 112 9.21 4.63 0.19
CA LEU A 112 8.57 5.41 1.26
C LEU A 112 8.03 4.52 2.37
N ARG A 113 7.35 3.42 2.03
CA ARG A 113 6.88 2.46 3.02
C ARG A 113 8.02 1.89 3.85
N ASN A 114 9.13 1.51 3.20
CA ASN A 114 10.28 0.97 3.90
C ASN A 114 10.95 2.01 4.81
N LEU A 115 10.98 3.29 4.42
CA LEU A 115 11.41 4.38 5.31
C LEU A 115 10.48 4.49 6.52
N GLY A 116 9.17 4.38 6.29
CA GLY A 116 8.18 4.39 7.36
C GLY A 116 8.39 3.27 8.39
N ILE A 117 8.75 2.06 7.94
CA ILE A 117 9.09 0.95 8.83
C ILE A 117 10.41 1.23 9.57
N GLY A 118 11.41 1.76 8.88
CA GLY A 118 12.68 2.17 9.50
C GLY A 118 12.46 3.18 10.62
N ALA A 119 11.70 4.25 10.36
CA ALA A 119 11.33 5.25 11.36
C ALA A 119 10.52 4.65 12.51
N PHE A 120 9.60 3.71 12.23
CA PHE A 120 8.85 3.02 13.28
C PHE A 120 9.77 2.24 14.24
N ARG A 121 10.78 1.53 13.72
CA ARG A 121 11.72 0.75 14.53
C ARG A 121 12.64 1.62 15.39
N GLU A 122 12.98 2.81 14.93
CA GLU A 122 13.72 3.80 15.72
C GLU A 122 12.86 4.53 16.76
N GLY A 123 11.53 4.32 16.74
CA GLY A 123 10.61 5.03 17.62
C GLY A 123 10.21 6.42 17.13
N ASP A 124 10.64 6.85 15.94
CA ASP A 124 10.14 8.07 15.30
C ASP A 124 8.80 7.79 14.62
N HIS A 125 7.77 7.61 15.44
CA HIS A 125 6.42 7.29 14.96
C HIS A 125 5.80 8.44 14.17
N LYS A 126 6.27 9.69 14.37
CA LYS A 126 5.81 10.86 13.62
C LYS A 126 6.30 10.77 12.18
N GLU A 127 7.58 10.50 12.00
CA GLU A 127 8.18 10.31 10.69
C GLU A 127 7.62 9.06 10.00
N ALA A 128 7.38 7.98 10.75
CA ALA A 128 6.73 6.78 10.22
C ALA A 128 5.37 7.10 9.61
N VAL A 129 4.52 7.84 10.33
CA VAL A 129 3.21 8.29 9.80
C VAL A 129 3.37 9.16 8.56
N ALA A 130 4.32 10.10 8.55
CA ALA A 130 4.54 10.97 7.40
C ALA A 130 4.91 10.17 6.13
N ARG A 131 5.85 9.22 6.24
CA ARG A 131 6.29 8.41 5.08
C ARG A 131 5.25 7.41 4.60
N LEU A 132 4.51 6.80 5.52
CA LEU A 132 3.43 5.86 5.17
C LEU A 132 2.22 6.58 4.56
N ALA A 133 1.88 7.77 5.05
CA ALA A 133 0.87 8.63 4.45
C ALA A 133 1.30 9.08 3.04
N GLU A 134 2.54 9.52 2.88
CA GLU A 134 3.09 9.87 1.56
C GLU A 134 3.02 8.68 0.59
N SER A 135 3.41 7.48 1.04
CA SER A 135 3.27 6.26 0.24
C SER A 135 1.82 6.01 -0.17
N LEU A 136 0.84 6.19 0.73
CA LEU A 136 -0.58 6.01 0.39
C LEU A 136 -1.09 7.05 -0.59
N THR A 137 -0.64 8.31 -0.47
CA THR A 137 -1.00 9.38 -1.42
C THR A 137 -0.52 9.05 -2.82
N VAL A 138 0.74 8.60 -2.96
CA VAL A 138 1.30 8.18 -4.26
C VAL A 138 0.54 6.99 -4.84
N LEU A 139 0.11 6.05 -3.99
CA LEU A 139 -0.67 4.90 -4.42
C LEU A 139 -2.14 5.23 -4.75
N GLN A 140 -2.69 6.37 -4.30
CA GLN A 140 -4.11 6.70 -4.47
C GLN A 140 -4.53 6.79 -5.95
N GLU A 141 -3.59 7.13 -6.84
CA GLU A 141 -3.83 7.21 -8.28
C GLU A 141 -3.72 5.86 -9.00
N THR A 142 -3.34 4.78 -8.30
CA THR A 142 -3.07 3.46 -8.88
C THR A 142 -3.81 2.34 -8.14
N VAL A 143 -4.41 1.39 -8.88
CA VAL A 143 -4.97 0.17 -8.27
C VAL A 143 -3.80 -0.73 -7.84
N ASN A 144 -3.31 -0.54 -6.62
CA ASN A 144 -2.06 -1.16 -6.17
C ASN A 144 -2.23 -1.97 -4.87
N PRO A 145 -1.99 -3.30 -4.87
CA PRO A 145 -2.17 -4.14 -3.68
C PRO A 145 -1.28 -3.75 -2.48
N LEU A 146 -0.30 -2.87 -2.66
CA LEU A 146 0.53 -2.34 -1.59
C LEU A 146 -0.22 -1.38 -0.66
N TYR A 147 -1.43 -0.88 -1.01
CA TYR A 147 -2.21 0.03 -0.14
C TYR A 147 -2.52 -0.63 1.21
N MET A 148 -2.84 -1.92 1.22
CA MET A 148 -3.23 -2.64 2.43
C MET A 148 -2.09 -2.73 3.44
N GLN A 149 -0.89 -3.10 2.99
CA GLN A 149 0.30 -3.16 3.85
C GLN A 149 0.66 -1.78 4.41
N ASN A 150 0.48 -0.73 3.60
CA ASN A 150 0.66 0.64 4.07
C ASN A 150 -0.38 1.04 5.13
N LEU A 151 -1.65 0.64 4.97
CA LEU A 151 -2.70 0.88 5.97
C LEU A 151 -2.38 0.19 7.32
N GLU A 152 -1.92 -1.07 7.28
CA GLU A 152 -1.52 -1.82 8.47
C GLU A 152 -0.38 -1.15 9.23
N LEU A 153 0.66 -0.75 8.51
CA LEU A 153 1.83 -0.08 9.08
C LEU A 153 1.50 1.32 9.59
N LEU A 154 0.64 2.06 8.86
CA LEU A 154 0.20 3.38 9.28
C LEU A 154 -0.63 3.28 10.55
N ALA A 155 -1.56 2.31 10.63
CA ALA A 155 -2.33 2.05 11.83
C ALA A 155 -1.43 1.75 13.02
N ALA A 156 -0.36 0.96 12.83
CA ALA A 156 0.63 0.72 13.86
C ALA A 156 1.33 2.00 14.30
N ALA A 157 1.84 2.82 13.37
CA ALA A 157 2.50 4.08 13.70
C ALA A 157 1.56 5.07 14.42
N VAL A 158 0.30 5.18 13.98
CA VAL A 158 -0.74 6.01 14.62
C VAL A 158 -1.06 5.52 16.03
N SER A 159 -1.09 4.21 16.24
CA SER A 159 -1.30 3.61 17.57
C SER A 159 -0.18 3.99 18.53
N MET A 160 1.07 3.95 18.06
CA MET A 160 2.24 4.31 18.84
C MET A 160 2.33 5.80 19.19
N GLN A 161 1.65 6.67 18.43
CA GLN A 161 1.46 8.09 18.77
C GLN A 161 0.37 8.33 19.83
N GLY A 162 -0.35 7.29 20.27
CA GLY A 162 -1.42 7.39 21.26
C GLY A 162 -2.81 7.60 20.65
N ASN A 163 -2.95 7.69 19.33
CA ASN A 163 -4.25 7.82 18.67
C ASN A 163 -4.90 6.43 18.44
N HIS A 164 -5.14 5.74 19.56
CA HIS A 164 -5.55 4.33 19.58
C HIS A 164 -6.90 4.08 18.90
N ARG A 165 -7.83 5.04 18.96
CA ARG A 165 -9.13 4.91 18.31
C ARG A 165 -9.01 4.95 16.78
N ARG A 166 -8.24 5.91 16.25
CA ARG A 166 -7.97 6.00 14.81
C ARG A 166 -7.23 4.77 14.31
N ALA A 167 -6.21 4.34 15.05
CA ALA A 167 -5.47 3.11 14.74
C ALA A 167 -6.38 1.88 14.71
N THR A 168 -7.26 1.71 15.70
CA THR A 168 -8.20 0.56 15.76
C THR A 168 -9.13 0.53 14.55
N LEU A 169 -9.62 1.68 14.10
CA LEU A 169 -10.48 1.76 12.92
C LEU A 169 -9.71 1.34 11.66
N LEU A 170 -8.48 1.83 11.50
CA LEU A 170 -7.60 1.47 10.38
C LEU A 170 -7.22 -0.01 10.40
N PHE A 171 -6.96 -0.59 11.58
CA PHE A 171 -6.68 -2.02 11.71
C PHE A 171 -7.86 -2.89 11.29
N GLY A 172 -9.09 -2.52 11.70
CA GLY A 172 -10.30 -3.22 11.28
C GLY A 172 -10.51 -3.16 9.77
N ALA A 173 -10.25 -2.01 9.14
CA ALA A 173 -10.31 -1.87 7.69
C ALA A 173 -9.25 -2.73 6.99
N ALA A 174 -8.00 -2.63 7.41
CA ALA A 174 -6.90 -3.37 6.81
C ALA A 174 -7.06 -4.89 6.94
N GLU A 175 -7.55 -5.39 8.09
CA GLU A 175 -7.83 -6.81 8.28
C GLU A 175 -8.92 -7.31 7.32
N ALA A 176 -10.04 -6.60 7.22
CA ALA A 176 -11.14 -7.00 6.34
C ALA A 176 -10.73 -7.01 4.86
N LEU A 177 -9.92 -6.03 4.44
CA LEU A 177 -9.36 -5.95 3.09
C LEU A 177 -8.42 -7.13 2.82
N ARG A 178 -7.56 -7.47 3.78
CA ARG A 178 -6.66 -8.63 3.70
C ARG A 178 -7.39 -9.95 3.59
N GLU A 179 -8.44 -10.13 4.37
CA GLU A 179 -9.28 -11.33 4.32
C GLU A 179 -10.03 -11.44 2.99
N ALA A 180 -10.58 -10.33 2.48
CA ALA A 180 -11.29 -10.31 1.21
C ALA A 180 -10.39 -10.69 0.02
N ASP A 181 -9.13 -10.24 0.04
CA ASP A 181 -8.14 -10.54 -1.00
C ASP A 181 -7.46 -11.92 -0.81
N GLY A 182 -7.71 -12.60 0.31
CA GLY A 182 -7.04 -13.86 0.67
C GLY A 182 -5.52 -13.69 0.83
N ALA A 183 -5.08 -12.48 1.19
CA ALA A 183 -3.69 -12.11 1.26
C ALA A 183 -3.06 -12.51 2.61
N PHE A 184 -1.75 -12.80 2.58
CA PHE A 184 -0.98 -13.11 3.78
C PHE A 184 -0.16 -11.89 4.21
N MET A 185 -0.08 -11.66 5.51
CA MET A 185 0.84 -10.68 6.08
C MET A 185 2.28 -11.18 5.99
N LEU A 186 3.18 -10.34 5.46
CA LEU A 186 4.60 -10.68 5.34
C LEU A 186 5.27 -10.71 6.73
N PRO A 187 6.09 -11.74 7.04
CA PRO A 187 6.75 -11.86 8.35
C PRO A 187 7.57 -10.64 8.74
N LEU A 188 8.17 -9.96 7.76
CA LEU A 188 9.02 -8.79 7.96
C LEU A 188 8.30 -7.63 8.68
N TYR A 189 6.98 -7.48 8.46
CA TYR A 189 6.17 -6.36 8.98
C TYR A 189 5.21 -6.79 10.11
N ARG A 190 5.22 -8.10 10.43
CA ARG A 190 4.28 -8.69 11.39
C ARG A 190 4.49 -8.13 12.79
N ALA A 191 5.74 -7.90 13.17
CA ALA A 191 6.09 -7.38 14.49
C ALA A 191 5.52 -5.97 14.71
N GLU A 192 5.63 -5.08 13.72
CA GLU A 192 5.12 -3.73 13.77
C GLU A 192 3.59 -3.72 13.89
N TYR A 193 2.91 -4.56 13.10
CA TYR A 193 1.47 -4.74 13.21
C TYR A 193 1.05 -5.23 14.61
N ASP A 194 1.66 -6.30 15.10
CA ASP A 194 1.31 -6.89 16.40
C ASP A 194 1.57 -5.88 17.54
N HIS A 195 2.68 -5.13 17.49
CA HIS A 195 2.97 -4.05 18.44
C HIS A 195 1.91 -2.94 18.40
N GLY A 196 1.53 -2.51 17.20
CA GLY A 196 0.52 -1.47 17.02
C GLY A 196 -0.87 -1.89 17.54
N VAL A 197 -1.28 -3.13 17.26
CA VAL A 197 -2.54 -3.70 17.77
C VAL A 197 -2.49 -3.83 19.30
N ALA A 198 -1.38 -4.32 19.86
CA ALA A 198 -1.20 -4.42 21.31
C ALA A 198 -1.29 -3.05 21.99
N ALA A 199 -0.63 -2.02 21.42
CA ALA A 199 -0.71 -0.65 21.91
C ALA A 199 -2.15 -0.10 21.84
N ALA A 200 -2.89 -0.38 20.76
CA ALA A 200 -4.27 0.06 20.61
C ALA A 200 -5.19 -0.62 21.63
N ARG A 201 -5.00 -1.92 21.88
CA ARG A 201 -5.73 -2.68 22.92
C ARG A 201 -5.41 -2.21 24.32
N ALA A 202 -4.16 -1.83 24.61
CA ALA A 202 -3.77 -1.31 25.92
C ALA A 202 -4.31 0.11 26.17
N GLY A 203 -4.45 0.91 25.11
CA GLY A 203 -4.94 2.29 25.18
C GLY A 203 -6.46 2.44 25.18
N LEU A 204 -7.22 1.37 24.95
CA LEU A 204 -8.69 1.37 24.93
C LEU A 204 -9.25 0.29 25.88
N THR A 205 -10.49 0.45 26.30
CA THR A 205 -11.20 -0.68 26.91
C THR A 205 -11.54 -1.72 25.85
N GLU A 206 -11.64 -2.99 26.22
CA GLU A 206 -12.00 -4.08 25.30
C GLU A 206 -13.31 -3.78 24.54
N ALA A 207 -14.34 -3.31 25.26
CA ALA A 207 -15.61 -2.92 24.66
C ALA A 207 -15.48 -1.76 23.64
N THR A 208 -14.62 -0.77 23.91
CA THR A 208 -14.37 0.32 22.97
C THR A 208 -13.56 -0.14 21.76
N PHE A 209 -12.57 -1.00 21.98
CA PHE A 209 -11.76 -1.58 20.91
C PHE A 209 -12.66 -2.32 19.91
N ASP A 210 -13.50 -3.24 20.39
CA ASP A 210 -14.40 -4.02 19.53
C ASP A 210 -15.43 -3.14 18.80
N ALA A 211 -15.99 -2.15 19.49
CA ALA A 211 -16.96 -1.22 18.91
C ALA A 211 -16.37 -0.29 17.84
N VAL A 212 -15.05 -0.05 17.87
CA VAL A 212 -14.34 0.76 16.87
C VAL A 212 -13.78 -0.11 15.74
N TRP A 213 -13.39 -1.35 16.02
CA TRP A 213 -12.91 -2.29 15.00
C TRP A 213 -13.96 -2.59 13.94
N SER A 214 -15.20 -2.87 14.38
CA SER A 214 -16.28 -3.28 13.47
C SER A 214 -16.62 -2.23 12.40
N PRO A 215 -16.80 -0.93 12.71
CA PRO A 215 -16.96 0.09 11.67
C PRO A 215 -15.79 0.15 10.68
N GLY A 216 -14.56 -0.11 11.11
CA GLY A 216 -13.38 -0.16 10.26
C GLY A 216 -13.49 -1.27 9.22
N SER A 217 -13.88 -2.48 9.65
CA SER A 217 -14.07 -3.64 8.77
C SER A 217 -15.14 -3.46 7.68
N ALA A 218 -15.97 -2.42 7.76
CA ALA A 218 -16.99 -2.10 6.77
C ALA A 218 -16.54 -1.08 5.70
N MET A 219 -15.33 -0.53 5.83
CA MET A 219 -14.77 0.44 4.89
C MET A 219 -14.41 -0.21 3.55
N THR A 220 -14.67 0.50 2.44
CA THR A 220 -14.04 0.16 1.16
C THR A 220 -12.55 0.54 1.17
N PRO A 221 -11.73 0.03 0.22
CA PRO A 221 -10.34 0.46 0.10
C PRO A 221 -10.20 1.99 0.03
N GLU A 222 -11.08 2.66 -0.71
CA GLU A 222 -11.06 4.11 -0.89
C GLU A 222 -11.40 4.84 0.41
N GLU A 223 -12.42 4.39 1.14
CA GLU A 223 -12.80 4.95 2.44
C GLU A 223 -11.68 4.77 3.48
N ALA A 224 -10.99 3.63 3.46
CA ALA A 224 -9.86 3.35 4.33
C ALA A 224 -8.66 4.25 4.02
N VAL A 225 -8.33 4.46 2.74
CA VAL A 225 -7.25 5.35 2.30
C VAL A 225 -7.60 6.82 2.60
N GLU A 226 -8.82 7.25 2.33
CA GLU A 226 -9.27 8.61 2.66
C GLU A 226 -9.19 8.87 4.17
N TYR A 227 -9.64 7.94 5.00
CA TYR A 227 -9.54 8.04 6.46
C TYR A 227 -8.08 8.02 6.97
N ALA A 228 -7.23 7.23 6.33
CA ALA A 228 -5.79 7.15 6.61
C ALA A 228 -5.06 8.47 6.29
N LEU A 229 -5.47 9.18 5.24
CA LEU A 229 -4.88 10.45 4.82
C LEU A 229 -5.54 11.67 5.49
N GLY A 230 -6.76 11.52 6.01
CA GLY A 230 -7.49 12.58 6.71
C GLY A 230 -6.84 13.03 8.01
N THR A 231 -7.11 14.28 8.41
CA THR A 231 -6.63 14.86 9.68
C THR A 231 -7.40 14.34 10.89
N GLU A 232 -6.85 14.50 12.10
CA GLU A 232 -7.49 14.06 13.35
C GLU A 232 -8.87 14.68 13.60
N GLU A 233 -9.15 15.88 13.07
CA GLU A 233 -10.46 16.55 13.13
C GLU A 233 -11.52 15.87 12.24
N SER A 234 -11.09 15.21 11.16
CA SER A 234 -11.93 14.36 10.31
C SER A 234 -12.15 12.96 10.92
N ALA A 235 -11.45 12.61 12.00
CA ALA A 235 -11.44 11.28 12.62
C ALA A 235 -12.60 11.04 13.60
N GLY A 236 -13.75 11.70 13.38
CA GLY A 236 -15.02 11.16 13.85
C GLY A 236 -15.14 9.71 13.38
N LEU A 237 -15.83 8.85 14.15
CA LEU A 237 -16.38 7.63 13.54
C LEU A 237 -17.09 8.12 12.27
N PRO A 238 -16.96 7.45 11.10
CA PRO A 238 -17.84 7.76 9.98
C PRO A 238 -19.25 7.73 10.55
N SER A 239 -19.84 8.93 10.71
CA SER A 239 -21.14 9.04 11.34
C SER A 239 -22.10 8.32 10.40
N LYS A 240 -23.22 7.86 10.92
CA LYS A 240 -24.34 7.41 10.09
C LYS A 240 -24.92 8.52 9.20
N ASP A 241 -24.21 9.63 8.98
CA ASP A 241 -24.51 10.64 7.97
C ASP A 241 -23.91 10.24 6.62
N THR A 242 -24.31 9.06 6.15
CA THR A 242 -24.31 8.69 4.73
C THR A 242 -25.37 9.48 3.97
N ALA A 243 -25.32 10.81 4.01
CA ALA A 243 -26.37 11.65 3.42
C ALA A 243 -25.94 12.46 2.18
N LEU A 244 -24.65 12.55 1.87
CA LEU A 244 -24.18 13.24 0.68
C LEU A 244 -23.30 12.32 -0.17
N LEU A 245 -23.72 12.12 -1.42
CA LEU A 245 -22.90 11.50 -2.45
C LEU A 245 -21.68 12.40 -2.70
N SER A 246 -20.51 11.80 -2.89
CA SER A 246 -19.33 12.52 -3.37
C SER A 246 -19.59 13.15 -4.73
N ALA A 247 -18.86 14.21 -5.10
CA ALA A 247 -18.99 14.84 -6.42
C ALA A 247 -18.89 13.81 -7.57
N ARG A 248 -17.98 12.83 -7.42
CA ARG A 248 -17.80 11.77 -8.40
C ARG A 248 -18.98 10.80 -8.47
N GLU A 249 -19.57 10.46 -7.33
CA GLU A 249 -20.80 9.65 -7.27
C GLU A 249 -22.01 10.40 -7.84
N VAL A 250 -22.09 11.72 -7.68
CA VAL A 250 -23.13 12.55 -8.31
C VAL A 250 -22.98 12.54 -9.83
N GLU A 251 -21.77 12.74 -10.36
CA GLU A 251 -21.50 12.65 -11.81
C GLU A 251 -21.90 11.29 -12.40
N VAL A 252 -21.50 10.21 -11.73
CA VAL A 252 -21.89 8.84 -12.14
C VAL A 252 -23.40 8.66 -12.08
N LEU A 253 -24.05 9.13 -11.01
CA LEU A 253 -25.49 9.00 -10.82
C LEU A 253 -26.30 9.79 -11.86
N VAL A 254 -25.83 10.98 -12.25
CA VAL A 254 -26.45 11.81 -13.30
C VAL A 254 -26.42 11.08 -14.65
N LEU A 255 -25.25 10.58 -15.07
CA LEU A 255 -25.13 9.86 -16.35
C LEU A 255 -25.94 8.54 -16.35
N VAL A 256 -26.03 7.88 -15.21
CA VAL A 256 -26.86 6.68 -15.02
C VAL A 256 -28.35 7.02 -15.11
N ALA A 257 -28.77 8.18 -14.57
CA ALA A 257 -30.14 8.69 -14.69
C ALA A 257 -30.50 9.12 -16.12
N GLU A 258 -29.52 9.55 -16.90
CA GLU A 258 -29.63 9.81 -18.36
C GLU A 258 -29.71 8.52 -19.20
N GLY A 259 -29.55 7.34 -18.58
CA GLY A 259 -29.68 6.04 -19.23
C GLY A 259 -28.38 5.47 -19.83
N MET A 260 -27.22 6.07 -19.54
CA MET A 260 -25.93 5.58 -20.05
C MET A 260 -25.48 4.30 -19.38
N THR A 261 -25.11 3.26 -20.13
CA THR A 261 -24.53 2.01 -19.60
C THR A 261 -23.17 2.21 -18.93
N ASP A 262 -22.71 1.26 -18.11
CA ASP A 262 -21.43 1.38 -17.39
C ASP A 262 -20.22 1.66 -18.33
N PRO A 263 -20.11 1.04 -19.51
CA PRO A 263 -19.08 1.40 -20.48
C PRO A 263 -19.18 2.83 -21.01
N GLN A 264 -20.40 3.35 -21.21
CA GLN A 264 -20.63 4.72 -21.69
C GLN A 264 -20.32 5.75 -20.61
N VAL A 265 -20.68 5.47 -19.36
CA VAL A 265 -20.29 6.31 -18.20
C VAL A 265 -18.77 6.31 -18.03
N ALA A 266 -18.15 5.13 -18.18
CA ALA A 266 -16.70 4.96 -18.11
C ALA A 266 -15.99 5.81 -19.18
N GLU A 267 -16.44 5.74 -20.43
CA GLU A 267 -15.93 6.57 -21.53
C GLU A 267 -16.13 8.07 -21.27
N ARG A 268 -17.31 8.47 -20.78
CA ARG A 268 -17.66 9.88 -20.54
C ARG A 268 -16.86 10.52 -19.41
N LEU A 269 -16.55 9.74 -18.38
CA LEU A 269 -15.85 10.20 -17.18
C LEU A 269 -14.35 9.85 -17.18
N TYR A 270 -13.84 9.26 -18.26
CA TYR A 270 -12.46 8.75 -18.34
C TYR A 270 -12.13 7.76 -17.20
N LEU A 271 -13.05 6.84 -16.92
CA LEU A 271 -12.93 5.77 -15.92
C LEU A 271 -12.90 4.39 -16.59
N SER A 272 -12.57 3.36 -15.82
CA SER A 272 -12.81 1.97 -16.25
C SER A 272 -14.27 1.54 -15.95
N PRO A 273 -14.86 0.60 -16.71
CA PRO A 273 -16.20 0.06 -16.40
C PRO A 273 -16.29 -0.59 -15.00
N CYS A 274 -15.18 -1.15 -14.51
CA CYS A 274 -15.10 -1.71 -13.15
C CYS A 274 -15.24 -0.61 -12.09
N THR A 275 -14.57 0.53 -12.29
CA THR A 275 -14.62 1.70 -11.40
C THR A 275 -16.04 2.29 -11.35
N VAL A 276 -16.75 2.34 -12.48
CA VAL A 276 -18.17 2.73 -12.52
C VAL A 276 -19.04 1.77 -11.70
N GLY A 277 -18.82 0.46 -11.83
CA GLY A 277 -19.53 -0.55 -11.04
C GLY A 277 -19.26 -0.43 -9.54
N GLN A 278 -18.06 0.02 -9.15
CA GLN A 278 -17.72 0.30 -7.75
C GLN A 278 -18.42 1.56 -7.21
N HIS A 279 -18.43 2.65 -7.98
CA HIS A 279 -19.20 3.85 -7.63
C HIS A 279 -20.70 3.55 -7.49
N LEU A 280 -21.28 2.74 -8.39
CA LEU A 280 -22.68 2.33 -8.31
C LEU A 280 -23.00 1.54 -7.03
N ARG A 281 -22.12 0.62 -6.61
CA ARG A 281 -22.30 -0.12 -5.34
C ARG A 281 -22.27 0.82 -4.14
N SER A 282 -21.37 1.80 -4.14
CA SER A 282 -21.30 2.82 -3.09
C SER A 282 -22.56 3.70 -3.09
N ILE A 283 -23.04 4.15 -4.25
CA ILE A 283 -24.28 4.91 -4.42
C ILE A 283 -25.49 4.12 -3.89
N TYR A 284 -25.60 2.83 -4.19
CA TYR A 284 -26.69 1.98 -3.71
C TYR A 284 -26.73 1.90 -2.18
N ARG A 285 -25.56 1.70 -1.58
CA ARG A 285 -25.39 1.67 -0.12
C ARG A 285 -25.75 3.02 0.51
N LYS A 286 -25.26 4.14 -0.05
CA LYS A 286 -25.49 5.50 0.47
C LYS A 286 -26.94 5.97 0.30
N LEU A 287 -27.59 5.63 -0.81
CA LEU A 287 -29.00 5.97 -1.06
C LEU A 287 -29.99 4.96 -0.45
N GLY A 288 -29.51 3.82 0.06
CA GLY A 288 -30.37 2.75 0.57
C GLY A 288 -31.23 2.08 -0.51
N VAL A 289 -30.76 2.08 -1.77
CA VAL A 289 -31.51 1.56 -2.92
C VAL A 289 -30.92 0.25 -3.43
N PRO A 290 -31.74 -0.73 -3.86
CA PRO A 290 -31.25 -2.07 -4.17
C PRO A 290 -30.78 -2.25 -5.62
N SER A 291 -30.92 -1.25 -6.49
CA SER A 291 -30.62 -1.41 -7.91
C SER A 291 -30.34 -0.11 -8.64
N ARG A 292 -29.70 -0.24 -9.81
CA ARG A 292 -29.47 0.82 -10.79
C ARG A 292 -30.73 1.61 -11.12
N ALA A 293 -31.83 0.90 -11.38
CA ALA A 293 -33.12 1.50 -11.74
C ALA A 293 -33.77 2.23 -10.55
N ALA A 294 -33.46 1.83 -9.31
CA ALA A 294 -33.89 2.55 -8.11
C ALA A 294 -33.04 3.80 -7.88
N ALA A 295 -31.71 3.71 -8.05
CA ALA A 295 -30.81 4.87 -7.97
C ALA A 295 -31.11 5.95 -9.02
N ALA A 296 -31.29 5.56 -10.29
CA ALA A 296 -31.64 6.48 -11.38
C ALA A 296 -32.96 7.22 -11.12
N ARG A 297 -33.95 6.53 -10.54
CA ARG A 297 -35.25 7.11 -10.18
C ARG A 297 -35.13 8.10 -9.02
N GLU A 298 -34.33 7.76 -8.02
CA GLU A 298 -34.04 8.63 -6.88
C GLU A 298 -33.40 9.95 -7.33
N ALA A 299 -32.45 9.88 -8.27
CA ALA A 299 -31.80 11.05 -8.87
C ALA A 299 -32.79 11.96 -9.61
N LEU A 300 -33.71 11.36 -10.38
CA LEU A 300 -34.75 12.11 -11.11
C LEU A 300 -35.78 12.77 -10.19
N GLN A 301 -36.02 12.20 -9.00
CA GLN A 301 -36.99 12.74 -8.04
C GLN A 301 -36.43 13.89 -7.18
N ARG A 302 -35.11 13.91 -6.94
CA ARG A 302 -34.46 14.90 -6.07
C ARG A 302 -34.10 16.21 -6.80
N GLY A 303 -34.08 16.23 -8.13
CA GLY A 303 -33.58 17.39 -8.90
C GLY A 303 -32.07 17.58 -8.73
N PRO A 304 -31.43 18.51 -9.46
CA PRO A 304 -29.97 18.65 -9.42
C PRO A 304 -29.51 19.05 -8.01
N ILE A 305 -28.68 18.20 -7.41
CA ILE A 305 -27.97 18.41 -6.13
C ILE A 305 -26.80 19.35 -6.38
#